data_AF-A0A4R3GDL5-F1
#
_entry.id   AF-A0A4R3GDL5-F1
#
_cell.length_a   1.000
_cell.length_b   1.000
_cell.length_c   1.000
_cell.angle_alpha   90.00
_cell.angle_beta   90.00
_cell.angle_gamma   90.00
#
_symmetry.space_group_name_H-M   'P 1'
#
loop_
_entity.id
_entity.type
_entity.pdbx_description
1 polymer ?
#
loop_
_entity_poly.entity_id
_entity_poly.type
_entity_poly.pdbx_seq_one_letter_code
_entity_poly.pdbx_strand_id
1 'polypeptide(L)'
;MSVRFPVALIAISICFAAASTEAKLAYDVHQTDTGSKFAIISGAFEYSDDLSQFRDLAAREHLFAVGFDSPGGNVAKAIELGRLIRSLGLSTVQSRKFECASACSLAFLGGASRFAEPGSIGVHKSSFSDSTGVQVEDAVSAVQQTTAEIIGYMSEMGVDPGLLQLSLSYDSNDIRYLSGSEMAKFRVTTPNAARLAASEAIPDSPSAAPQTPSGVQAKAEPSLEVPIARDGWVRHPKGRAPIKIMGNPDAKDVGEARNGAAVQILEVRGDWYRVAVAGRVGFMHYTWVHVAQFEEDAGEGRYVQVGSFSSLPEAEAFVRKSPVPLSAHLAANGWFAVTLKDVYAEQDAKDVSTALEGHGLIAKDSMVTIGNTYVRKVCCE
;
A
#
# COMPACT_ATOMS: atom_id res chain seq x y z
N MET A 1 44.81 -29.74 73.57
CA MET A 1 43.59 -29.58 72.75
C MET A 1 43.71 -28.25 72.02
N SER A 2 44.05 -28.28 70.73
CA SER A 2 44.29 -27.07 69.93
C SER A 2 43.48 -27.21 68.64
N VAL A 3 42.40 -26.43 68.58
CA VAL A 3 41.43 -26.43 67.48
C VAL A 3 42.06 -25.70 66.29
N ARG A 4 42.17 -26.38 65.14
CA ARG A 4 42.54 -25.77 63.85
C ARG A 4 41.28 -25.63 63.00
N PHE A 5 40.86 -24.39 62.76
CA PHE A 5 39.85 -24.06 61.75
C PHE A 5 40.50 -24.06 60.35
N PRO A 6 39.92 -24.73 59.34
CA PRO A 6 40.37 -24.55 57.97
C PRO A 6 39.79 -23.24 57.42
N VAL A 7 40.69 -22.31 57.07
CA VAL A 7 40.37 -21.11 56.30
C VAL A 7 40.16 -21.55 54.84
N ALA A 8 38.93 -21.47 54.35
CA ALA A 8 38.62 -21.66 52.94
C ALA A 8 39.02 -20.39 52.16
N LEU A 9 40.10 -20.47 51.37
CA LEU A 9 40.40 -19.46 50.36
C LEU A 9 39.42 -19.61 49.20
N ILE A 10 38.45 -18.70 49.10
CA ILE A 10 37.61 -18.53 47.91
C ILE A 10 38.43 -17.72 46.90
N ALA A 11 38.94 -18.39 45.87
CA ALA A 11 39.52 -17.73 44.71
C ALA A 11 38.39 -17.07 43.90
N ILE A 12 38.19 -15.77 44.11
CA ILE A 12 37.30 -14.96 43.27
C ILE A 12 38.01 -14.77 41.93
N SER A 13 37.70 -15.63 40.96
CA SER A 13 38.02 -15.37 39.55
C SER A 13 37.17 -14.20 39.07
N ILE A 14 37.75 -13.00 39.11
CA ILE A 14 37.21 -11.84 38.42
C ILE A 14 37.47 -12.07 36.93
N CYS A 15 36.50 -12.69 36.24
CA CYS A 15 36.43 -12.63 34.79
C CYS A 15 36.18 -11.17 34.41
N PHE A 16 37.26 -10.46 34.05
CA PHE A 16 37.14 -9.29 33.19
C PHE A 16 36.63 -9.79 31.84
N ALA A 17 35.32 -9.73 31.63
CA ALA A 17 34.76 -9.83 30.30
C ALA A 17 35.30 -8.63 29.52
N ALA A 18 36.27 -8.88 28.65
CA ALA A 18 36.62 -7.93 27.61
C ALA A 18 35.34 -7.65 26.84
N ALA A 19 34.82 -6.43 26.96
CA ALA A 19 33.72 -5.97 26.11
C ALA A 19 34.24 -6.00 24.68
N SER A 20 33.91 -7.06 23.96
CA SER A 20 34.00 -7.09 22.51
C SER A 20 33.18 -5.91 22.01
N THR A 21 33.84 -4.97 21.33
CA THR A 21 33.18 -3.99 20.48
C THR A 21 32.64 -4.74 19.26
N GLU A 22 31.58 -5.50 19.50
CA GLU A 22 30.90 -6.31 18.51
C GLU A 22 30.07 -5.35 17.65
N ALA A 23 30.27 -5.38 16.33
CA ALA A 23 29.42 -4.65 15.40
C ALA A 23 27.97 -5.08 15.63
N LYS A 24 27.06 -4.11 15.78
CA LYS A 24 25.65 -4.44 16.07
C LYS A 24 24.83 -4.69 14.82
N LEU A 25 25.32 -4.26 13.66
CA LEU A 25 24.68 -4.58 12.39
C LEU A 25 25.05 -5.99 11.94
N ALA A 26 24.01 -6.80 11.72
CA ALA A 26 24.12 -8.11 11.12
C ALA A 26 23.55 -8.09 9.69
N TYR A 27 24.06 -8.99 8.84
CA TYR A 27 23.74 -9.06 7.43
C TYR A 27 23.36 -10.50 7.04
N ASP A 28 22.06 -10.76 6.91
CA ASP A 28 21.54 -12.08 6.55
C ASP A 28 21.24 -12.15 5.06
N VAL A 29 21.93 -13.05 4.34
CA VAL A 29 21.78 -13.19 2.89
C VAL A 29 20.71 -14.24 2.56
N HIS A 30 19.79 -13.85 1.70
CA HIS A 30 18.71 -14.66 1.20
C HIS A 30 18.75 -14.74 -0.33
N GLN A 31 18.05 -15.72 -0.88
CA GLN A 31 17.95 -15.95 -2.31
C GLN A 31 16.49 -16.10 -2.73
N THR A 32 16.13 -15.50 -3.86
CA THR A 32 14.81 -15.68 -4.49
C THR A 32 14.75 -17.03 -5.23
N ASP A 33 13.54 -17.49 -5.57
CA ASP A 33 13.35 -18.71 -6.36
C ASP A 33 14.02 -18.64 -7.74
N THR A 34 14.22 -17.43 -8.25
CA THR A 34 14.93 -17.14 -9.52
C THR A 34 16.45 -17.11 -9.37
N GLY A 35 16.97 -17.27 -8.15
CA GLY A 35 18.40 -17.34 -7.84
C GLY A 35 19.06 -16.00 -7.49
N SER A 36 18.33 -14.88 -7.52
CA SER A 36 18.88 -13.56 -7.19
C SER A 36 19.03 -13.37 -5.68
N LYS A 37 20.12 -12.76 -5.22
CA LYS A 37 20.42 -12.61 -3.79
C LYS A 37 20.13 -11.21 -3.24
N PHE A 38 19.57 -11.15 -2.04
CA PHE A 38 19.35 -9.92 -1.30
C PHE A 38 19.77 -10.11 0.15
N ALA A 39 20.05 -9.03 0.86
CA ALA A 39 20.38 -9.10 2.30
C ALA A 39 19.31 -8.41 3.14
N ILE A 40 19.04 -8.94 4.34
CA ILE A 40 18.32 -8.24 5.39
C ILE A 40 19.36 -7.71 6.38
N ILE A 41 19.33 -6.39 6.60
CA ILE A 41 20.22 -5.72 7.55
C ILE A 41 19.47 -5.54 8.86
N SER A 42 20.00 -6.12 9.95
CA SER A 42 19.34 -6.11 11.25
C SER A 42 20.21 -5.50 12.35
N GLY A 43 19.56 -5.00 13.41
CA GLY A 43 20.24 -4.38 14.56
C GLY A 43 20.20 -2.85 14.57
N ALA A 44 20.78 -2.25 15.61
CA ALA A 44 20.81 -0.79 15.79
C ALA A 44 22.08 -0.18 15.19
N PHE A 45 21.97 1.01 14.59
CA PHE A 45 23.13 1.75 14.05
C PHE A 45 23.97 2.36 15.16
N GLU A 46 25.25 2.04 15.21
CA GLU A 46 26.22 2.56 16.19
C GLU A 46 27.34 3.35 15.48
N TYR A 47 27.95 4.31 16.18
CA TYR A 47 29.05 5.10 15.61
C TYR A 47 30.24 4.24 15.16
N SER A 48 30.47 3.12 15.86
CA SER A 48 31.59 2.19 15.63
C SER A 48 31.34 1.14 14.54
N ASP A 49 30.15 1.07 13.94
CA ASP A 49 29.88 0.08 12.90
C ASP A 49 30.78 0.27 11.68
N ASP A 50 31.40 -0.84 11.24
CA ASP A 50 32.27 -0.92 10.08
C ASP A 50 31.49 -1.39 8.84
N LEU A 51 31.18 -0.44 7.96
CA LEU A 51 30.41 -0.70 6.74
C LEU A 51 31.24 -1.32 5.60
N SER A 52 32.56 -1.49 5.78
CA SER A 52 33.39 -2.20 4.79
C SER A 52 32.96 -3.67 4.67
N GLN A 53 32.50 -4.27 5.76
CA GLN A 53 31.99 -5.64 5.78
C GLN A 53 30.74 -5.80 4.89
N PHE A 54 29.82 -4.85 4.93
CA PHE A 54 28.65 -4.84 4.04
C PHE A 54 29.05 -4.66 2.58
N ARG A 55 29.99 -3.75 2.29
CA ARG A 55 30.51 -3.53 0.93
C ARG A 55 31.09 -4.82 0.34
N ASP A 56 31.95 -5.50 1.10
CA ASP A 56 32.60 -6.73 0.66
C ASP A 56 31.60 -7.88 0.49
N LEU A 57 30.59 -7.96 1.38
CA LEU A 57 29.49 -8.91 1.27
C LEU A 57 28.67 -8.66 -0.01
N ALA A 58 28.26 -7.41 -0.26
CA ALA A 58 27.45 -7.05 -1.42
C ALA A 58 28.16 -7.39 -2.74
N ALA A 59 29.46 -7.14 -2.81
CA ALA A 59 30.28 -7.48 -3.98
C ALA A 59 30.46 -9.00 -4.15
N ARG A 60 30.76 -9.73 -3.07
CA ARG A 60 30.93 -11.19 -3.09
C ARG A 60 29.65 -11.91 -3.50
N GLU A 61 28.54 -11.54 -2.90
CA GLU A 61 27.25 -12.21 -3.05
C GLU A 61 26.44 -11.68 -4.24
N HIS A 62 26.91 -10.63 -4.91
CA HIS A 62 26.22 -9.99 -6.05
C HIS A 62 24.77 -9.61 -5.70
N LEU A 63 24.60 -8.90 -4.57
CA LEU A 63 23.29 -8.52 -4.10
C LEU A 63 22.60 -7.60 -5.11
N PHE A 64 21.30 -7.78 -5.32
CA PHE A 64 20.49 -6.86 -6.13
C PHE A 64 19.62 -5.92 -5.29
N ALA A 65 19.36 -6.29 -4.04
CA ALA A 65 18.52 -5.54 -3.12
C ALA A 65 18.93 -5.74 -1.66
N VAL A 66 18.46 -4.84 -0.81
CA VAL A 66 18.50 -4.97 0.65
C VAL A 66 17.15 -4.65 1.29
N GLY A 67 16.85 -5.31 2.40
CA GLY A 67 15.76 -4.95 3.31
C GLY A 67 16.29 -4.71 4.72
N PHE A 68 15.42 -4.24 5.62
CA PHE A 68 15.82 -3.86 6.97
C PHE A 68 14.93 -4.48 8.03
N ASP A 69 15.54 -4.88 9.14
CA ASP A 69 14.90 -5.22 10.41
C ASP A 69 15.62 -4.47 11.55
N SER A 70 15.41 -3.15 11.61
CA SER A 70 16.15 -2.22 12.46
C SER A 70 15.24 -1.17 13.11
N PRO A 71 15.37 -0.95 14.44
CA PRO A 71 14.68 0.13 15.13
C PRO A 71 15.31 1.51 14.86
N GLY A 72 16.44 1.57 14.14
CA GLY A 72 17.23 2.78 13.93
C GLY A 72 18.44 2.86 14.87
N GLY A 73 18.79 4.07 15.31
CA GLY A 73 20.04 4.35 16.04
C GLY A 73 20.72 5.60 15.54
N ASN A 74 22.03 5.52 15.32
CA ASN A 74 22.85 6.63 14.87
C ASN A 74 22.49 7.13 13.46
N VAL A 75 22.08 8.40 13.37
CA VAL A 75 21.66 9.07 12.12
C VAL A 75 22.80 9.13 11.10
N ALA A 76 23.99 9.55 11.52
CA ALA A 76 25.13 9.71 10.61
C ALA A 76 25.54 8.37 9.98
N LYS A 77 25.58 7.30 10.78
CA LYS A 77 25.89 5.94 10.30
C LYS A 77 24.82 5.41 9.35
N ALA A 78 23.53 5.67 9.61
CA ALA A 78 22.46 5.28 8.69
C ALA A 78 22.52 6.02 7.35
N ILE A 79 22.86 7.32 7.36
CA ILE A 79 23.11 8.12 6.15
C ILE A 79 24.33 7.56 5.39
N GLU A 80 25.41 7.23 6.10
CA GLU A 80 26.61 6.62 5.53
C GLU A 80 26.27 5.29 4.81
N LEU A 81 25.49 4.42 5.46
CA LEU A 81 25.02 3.17 4.85
C LEU A 81 24.11 3.43 3.65
N GLY A 82 23.18 4.38 3.75
CA GLY A 82 22.29 4.74 2.65
C GLY A 82 23.04 5.23 1.40
N ARG A 83 24.09 6.06 1.58
CA ARG A 83 24.99 6.46 0.48
C ARG A 83 25.76 5.28 -0.11
N LEU A 84 26.21 4.35 0.73
CA LEU A 84 26.87 3.13 0.27
C LEU A 84 25.93 2.26 -0.57
N ILE A 85 24.69 2.02 -0.12
CA ILE A 85 23.63 1.31 -0.85
C ILE A 85 23.39 1.96 -2.23
N ARG A 86 23.26 3.29 -2.28
CA ARG A 86 23.11 4.05 -3.53
C ARG A 86 24.29 3.82 -4.47
N SER A 87 25.52 3.92 -3.96
CA SER A 87 26.74 3.80 -4.76
C SER A 87 26.93 2.42 -5.37
N LEU A 88 26.39 1.39 -4.72
CA LEU A 88 26.39 0.00 -5.19
C LEU A 88 25.22 -0.31 -6.15
N GLY A 89 24.29 0.63 -6.37
CA GLY A 89 23.15 0.46 -7.26
C GLY A 89 22.06 -0.49 -6.72
N LEU A 90 22.06 -0.78 -5.42
CA LEU A 90 21.14 -1.73 -4.81
C LEU A 90 19.74 -1.14 -4.64
N SER A 91 18.71 -1.96 -4.85
CA SER A 91 17.33 -1.58 -4.50
C SER A 91 17.08 -1.74 -3.00
N THR A 92 16.20 -0.92 -2.43
CA THR A 92 15.71 -1.13 -1.06
C THR A 92 14.27 -1.63 -1.07
N VAL A 93 14.00 -2.64 -0.25
CA VAL A 93 12.69 -3.28 -0.14
C VAL A 93 12.28 -3.38 1.32
N GLN A 94 11.12 -2.85 1.69
CA GLN A 94 10.59 -2.94 3.05
C GLN A 94 9.19 -3.56 3.09
N SER A 95 9.02 -4.54 3.98
CA SER A 95 7.74 -5.19 4.28
C SER A 95 7.32 -4.82 5.70
N ARG A 96 6.01 -4.81 6.00
CA ARG A 96 5.48 -4.61 7.36
C ARG A 96 5.89 -5.72 8.33
N LYS A 97 6.41 -6.84 7.83
CA LYS A 97 6.90 -7.96 8.66
C LYS A 97 8.21 -7.65 9.39
N PHE A 98 9.00 -6.71 8.90
CA PHE A 98 10.28 -6.31 9.47
C PHE A 98 10.25 -4.84 9.88
N GLU A 99 10.97 -4.49 10.94
CA GLU A 99 10.98 -3.13 11.43
C GLU A 99 11.93 -2.25 10.60
N CYS A 100 11.50 -1.05 10.24
CA CYS A 100 12.41 -0.01 9.79
C CYS A 100 11.91 1.35 10.27
N ALA A 101 12.41 1.77 11.42
CA ALA A 101 12.01 3.01 12.07
C ALA A 101 13.19 3.97 12.28
N SER A 102 12.87 5.25 12.49
CA SER A 102 13.86 6.26 12.87
C SER A 102 14.99 6.40 11.84
N ALA A 103 16.25 6.37 12.27
CA ALA A 103 17.43 6.36 11.41
C ALA A 103 17.43 5.24 10.34
N CYS A 104 16.78 4.09 10.57
CA CYS A 104 16.65 3.05 9.54
C CYS A 104 16.00 3.59 8.27
N SER A 105 14.96 4.42 8.43
CA SER A 105 14.27 5.03 7.30
C SER A 105 15.24 5.80 6.39
N LEU A 106 16.24 6.48 6.96
CA LEU A 106 17.26 7.20 6.19
C LEU A 106 18.15 6.25 5.39
N ALA A 107 18.57 5.11 5.96
CA ALA A 107 19.31 4.09 5.22
C ALA A 107 18.47 3.53 4.06
N PHE A 108 17.17 3.27 4.28
CA PHE A 108 16.24 2.83 3.24
C PHE A 108 16.13 3.81 2.07
N LEU A 109 16.19 5.13 2.31
CA LEU A 109 16.14 6.13 1.24
C LEU A 109 17.35 6.05 0.29
N GLY A 110 18.42 5.36 0.66
CA GLY A 110 19.60 5.11 -0.16
C GLY A 110 19.34 4.28 -1.42
N GLY A 111 18.25 3.50 -1.47
CA GLY A 111 18.00 2.55 -2.56
C GLY A 111 17.90 3.17 -3.96
N ALA A 112 18.58 2.57 -4.93
CA ALA A 112 18.51 2.91 -6.36
C ALA A 112 17.05 2.99 -6.84
N SER A 113 16.31 1.93 -6.56
CA SER A 113 14.85 1.88 -6.57
C SER A 113 14.38 1.52 -5.16
N ARG A 114 13.23 2.06 -4.74
CA ARG A 114 12.70 1.93 -3.38
C ARG A 114 11.29 1.38 -3.40
N PHE A 115 11.10 0.21 -2.81
CA PHE A 115 9.82 -0.48 -2.69
C PHE A 115 9.48 -0.65 -1.22
N ALA A 116 8.31 -0.22 -0.80
CA ALA A 116 7.87 -0.40 0.58
C ALA A 116 6.38 -0.70 0.58
N GLU A 117 5.97 -1.70 1.37
CA GLU A 117 4.56 -1.85 1.72
C GLU A 117 4.11 -0.58 2.45
N PRO A 118 2.92 -0.02 2.17
CA PRO A 118 2.33 1.02 3.00
C PRO A 118 2.50 0.65 4.48
N GLY A 119 2.88 1.56 5.36
CA GLY A 119 3.01 1.33 6.81
C GLY A 119 4.27 0.60 7.27
N SER A 120 5.22 0.34 6.39
CA SER A 120 6.46 -0.39 6.73
C SER A 120 7.68 0.49 7.05
N ILE A 121 7.56 1.81 6.86
CA ILE A 121 8.61 2.79 7.18
C ILE A 121 8.11 3.71 8.28
N GLY A 122 8.81 3.71 9.42
CA GLY A 122 8.52 4.54 10.59
C GLY A 122 9.41 5.78 10.64
N VAL A 123 8.82 6.95 10.89
CA VAL A 123 9.52 8.22 11.09
C VAL A 123 9.09 8.86 12.41
N HIS A 124 9.99 9.58 13.08
CA HIS A 124 9.72 10.38 14.28
C HIS A 124 10.84 11.40 14.50
N LYS A 125 10.73 12.31 15.47
CA LYS A 125 11.84 13.21 15.78
C LYS A 125 13.02 12.39 16.30
N SER A 126 14.12 12.36 15.56
CA SER A 126 15.33 11.70 16.03
C SER A 126 15.85 12.43 17.27
N SER A 127 16.25 11.69 18.30
CA SER A 127 16.97 12.26 19.44
C SER A 127 18.34 12.71 18.91
N PHE A 128 18.47 13.99 18.57
CA PHE A 128 19.72 14.60 18.14
C PHE A 128 20.73 14.56 19.29
N SER A 129 21.36 13.40 19.52
CA SER A 129 22.27 13.08 20.62
C SER A 129 21.72 13.33 22.04
N ASP A 130 22.16 12.49 22.96
CA ASP A 130 21.93 12.68 24.40
C ASP A 130 22.66 13.96 24.82
N SER A 131 21.95 15.10 24.94
CA SER A 131 22.54 16.41 25.23
C SER A 131 22.85 16.59 26.72
N THR A 132 22.98 15.50 27.47
CA THR A 132 23.26 15.52 28.90
C THR A 132 24.68 16.01 29.15
N GLY A 133 24.81 17.26 29.58
CA GLY A 133 26.10 17.90 29.88
C GLY A 133 26.73 18.69 28.73
N VAL A 134 26.01 18.92 27.63
CA VAL A 134 26.43 19.80 26.52
C VAL A 134 25.92 21.22 26.76
N GLN A 135 26.75 22.24 26.51
CA GLN A 135 26.32 23.64 26.58
C GLN A 135 25.18 23.89 25.57
N VAL A 136 24.19 24.71 25.94
CA VAL A 136 22.97 24.90 25.14
C VAL A 136 23.29 25.38 23.73
N GLU A 137 24.29 26.26 23.60
CA GLU A 137 24.74 26.79 22.32
C GLU A 137 25.33 25.70 21.40
N ASP A 138 26.10 24.77 21.96
CA ASP A 138 26.70 23.65 21.24
C ASP A 138 25.63 22.62 20.84
N ALA A 139 24.63 22.38 21.71
CA ALA A 139 23.51 21.49 21.43
C ALA A 139 22.61 22.04 20.31
N VAL A 140 22.30 23.34 20.31
CA VAL A 140 21.52 23.99 19.25
C VAL A 140 22.28 23.94 17.92
N SER A 141 23.59 24.21 17.94
CA SER A 141 24.43 24.15 16.74
C SER A 141 24.47 22.74 16.15
N ALA A 142 24.59 21.70 16.99
CA ALA A 142 24.58 20.30 16.56
C ALA A 142 23.23 19.87 15.96
N VAL A 143 22.10 20.30 16.54
CA VAL A 143 20.75 20.04 15.99
C VAL A 143 20.59 20.69 14.62
N GLN A 144 21.01 21.95 14.47
CA GLN A 144 20.93 22.67 13.19
C GLN A 144 21.78 21.99 12.11
N GLN A 145 23.00 21.59 12.45
CA GLN A 145 23.90 20.91 11.52
C GLN A 145 23.34 19.55 11.10
N THR A 146 22.83 18.75 12.03
CA THR A 146 22.24 17.44 11.74
C THR A 146 20.96 17.58 10.90
N THR A 147 20.12 18.58 11.20
CA THR A 147 18.91 18.87 10.41
C THR A 147 19.27 19.23 8.97
N ALA A 148 20.28 20.09 8.78
CA ALA A 148 20.76 20.46 7.46
C ALA A 148 21.32 19.25 6.69
N GLU A 149 22.05 18.37 7.37
CA GLU A 149 22.57 17.13 6.78
C GLU A 149 21.44 16.19 6.31
N ILE A 150 20.39 16.00 7.11
CA ILE A 150 19.24 15.16 6.73
C ILE A 150 18.50 15.75 5.53
N ILE A 151 18.26 17.06 5.50
CA ILE A 151 17.61 17.73 4.36
C ILE A 151 18.44 17.56 3.08
N GLY A 152 19.75 17.76 3.19
CA GLY A 152 20.70 17.56 2.10
C GLY A 152 20.65 16.13 1.59
N TYR A 153 20.70 15.15 2.49
CA TYR A 153 20.65 13.73 2.15
C TYR A 153 19.30 13.31 1.52
N MET A 154 18.15 13.76 2.05
CA MET A 154 16.84 13.49 1.44
C MET A 154 16.77 14.03 0.01
N SER A 155 17.28 15.24 -0.21
CA SER A 155 17.35 15.86 -1.52
C SER A 155 18.29 15.08 -2.47
N GLU A 156 19.47 14.67 -1.98
CA GLU A 156 20.44 13.82 -2.69
C GLU A 156 19.79 12.50 -3.15
N MET A 157 18.89 11.93 -2.33
CA MET A 157 18.16 10.69 -2.64
C MET A 157 16.85 10.91 -3.43
N GLY A 158 16.50 12.14 -3.81
CA GLY A 158 15.27 12.44 -4.56
C GLY A 158 13.98 12.31 -3.74
N VAL A 159 14.08 12.36 -2.41
CA VAL A 159 12.96 12.36 -1.45
C VAL A 159 12.55 13.81 -1.21
N ASP A 160 11.25 14.06 -0.99
CA ASP A 160 10.78 15.39 -0.57
C ASP A 160 11.21 15.67 0.89
N PRO A 161 12.01 16.71 1.16
CA PRO A 161 12.42 17.08 2.52
C PRO A 161 11.25 17.42 3.46
N GLY A 162 10.05 17.67 2.93
CA GLY A 162 8.81 17.75 3.73
C GLY A 162 8.53 16.50 4.57
N LEU A 163 9.15 15.35 4.25
CA LEU A 163 9.12 14.17 5.11
C LEU A 163 9.76 14.43 6.48
N LEU A 164 10.85 15.23 6.52
CA LEU A 164 11.49 15.60 7.79
C LEU A 164 10.54 16.44 8.64
N GLN A 165 9.75 17.33 8.03
CA GLN A 165 8.73 18.09 8.75
C GLN A 165 7.68 17.16 9.38
N LEU A 166 7.20 16.16 8.64
CA LEU A 166 6.30 15.14 9.19
C LEU A 166 6.98 14.35 10.31
N SER A 167 8.26 14.00 10.16
CA SER A 167 9.02 13.27 11.19
C SER A 167 9.11 14.08 12.48
N LEU A 168 9.44 15.38 12.39
CA LEU A 168 9.61 16.28 13.53
C LEU A 168 8.32 16.60 14.29
N SER A 169 7.14 16.35 13.69
CA SER A 169 5.85 16.55 14.38
C SER A 169 5.48 15.42 15.34
N TYR A 170 6.26 14.33 15.39
CA TYR A 170 6.05 13.21 16.30
C TYR A 170 7.20 13.08 17.29
N ASP A 171 6.87 12.82 18.57
CA ASP A 171 7.85 12.70 19.65
C ASP A 171 8.75 11.47 19.48
N SER A 172 9.88 11.41 20.21
CA SER A 172 10.87 10.33 20.06
C SER A 172 10.31 8.96 20.45
N ASN A 173 9.23 8.93 21.21
CA ASN A 173 8.54 7.73 21.67
C ASN A 173 7.26 7.43 20.84
N ASP A 174 6.98 8.22 19.80
CA ASP A 174 5.79 8.08 18.95
C ASP A 174 6.21 7.93 17.49
N ILE A 175 6.09 6.71 16.96
CA ILE A 175 6.56 6.36 15.62
C ILE A 175 5.41 6.46 14.62
N ARG A 176 5.54 7.36 13.65
CA ARG A 176 4.59 7.50 12.55
C ARG A 176 4.97 6.59 11.37
N TYR A 177 4.19 5.55 11.14
CA TYR A 177 4.38 4.64 10.00
C TYR A 177 3.70 5.11 8.72
N LEU A 178 4.46 5.53 7.72
CA LEU A 178 3.96 6.21 6.53
C LEU A 178 2.95 5.37 5.74
N SER A 179 1.81 5.94 5.38
CA SER A 179 0.87 5.30 4.44
C SER A 179 1.46 5.23 3.03
N GLY A 180 0.87 4.42 2.14
CA GLY A 180 1.31 4.37 0.74
C GLY A 180 1.17 5.72 0.02
N SER A 181 0.16 6.52 0.40
CA SER A 181 -0.03 7.87 -0.14
C SER A 181 0.98 8.87 0.40
N GLU A 182 1.40 8.77 1.67
CA GLU A 182 2.50 9.57 2.22
C GLU A 182 3.84 9.17 1.62
N MET A 183 4.08 7.87 1.45
CA MET A 183 5.28 7.36 0.77
C MET A 183 5.35 7.88 -0.67
N ALA A 184 4.23 7.91 -1.40
CA ALA A 184 4.16 8.49 -2.74
C ALA A 184 4.33 10.01 -2.74
N LYS A 185 3.63 10.72 -1.84
CA LYS A 185 3.69 12.18 -1.69
C LYS A 185 5.12 12.65 -1.41
N PHE A 186 5.80 12.01 -0.47
CA PHE A 186 7.16 12.37 -0.09
C PHE A 186 8.24 11.66 -0.93
N ARG A 187 7.85 10.87 -1.94
CA ARG A 187 8.76 10.12 -2.82
C ARG A 187 9.68 9.15 -2.07
N VAL A 188 9.19 8.58 -0.97
CA VAL A 188 9.86 7.52 -0.21
C VAL A 188 9.97 6.26 -1.06
N THR A 189 8.95 5.93 -1.86
CA THR A 189 9.01 4.87 -2.86
C THR A 189 9.23 5.46 -4.26
N THR A 190 9.94 4.73 -5.11
CA THR A 190 10.15 5.13 -6.50
C THR A 190 9.00 4.65 -7.38
N PRO A 191 8.42 5.50 -8.25
CA PRO A 191 7.44 5.05 -9.23
C PRO A 191 8.08 4.04 -10.18
N ASN A 192 7.35 2.98 -10.52
CA ASN A 192 7.85 1.94 -11.42
C ASN A 192 8.19 2.56 -12.80
N ALA A 193 9.40 2.31 -13.32
CA ALA A 193 9.94 2.94 -14.53
C ALA A 193 9.06 2.76 -15.78
N ALA A 194 8.21 1.73 -15.79
CA ALA A 194 7.19 1.51 -16.83
C ALA A 194 6.17 2.66 -16.98
N ARG A 195 6.00 3.52 -15.95
CA ARG A 195 5.05 4.64 -15.97
C ARG A 195 5.60 5.90 -16.65
N LEU A 196 6.92 6.06 -16.73
CA LEU A 196 7.56 7.23 -17.37
C LEU A 196 7.51 7.13 -18.90
N ALA A 197 7.55 5.92 -19.46
CA ALA A 197 7.45 5.68 -20.90
C ALA A 197 6.04 5.97 -21.48
N ALA A 198 5.00 6.07 -20.63
CA ALA A 198 3.63 6.35 -21.07
C ALA A 198 3.30 7.86 -21.15
N SER A 199 4.22 8.74 -20.71
CA SER A 199 4.00 10.19 -20.68
C SER A 199 4.53 10.93 -21.92
N GLU A 200 5.29 10.26 -22.81
CA GLU A 200 5.98 10.91 -23.94
C GLU A 200 5.25 10.80 -25.30
N ALA A 201 4.01 10.32 -25.34
CA ALA A 201 3.29 10.12 -26.61
C ALA A 201 1.91 10.79 -26.64
N ILE A 202 1.87 12.11 -26.85
CA ILE A 202 0.73 12.80 -27.49
C ILE A 202 1.27 13.88 -28.45
N PRO A 203 1.02 13.78 -29.78
CA PRO A 203 1.28 14.88 -30.72
C PRO A 203 0.11 15.88 -30.81
N ASP A 204 0.48 17.13 -31.10
CA ASP A 204 -0.28 18.37 -31.28
C ASP A 204 -1.51 18.33 -32.21
N SER A 205 -2.57 19.07 -31.82
CA SER A 205 -3.14 20.25 -32.53
C SER A 205 -4.65 20.47 -32.24
N PRO A 206 -5.20 21.69 -32.39
CA PRO A 206 -4.75 22.96 -31.82
C PRO A 206 -5.86 23.76 -31.09
N SER A 207 -5.41 24.50 -30.10
CA SER A 207 -5.97 25.68 -29.41
C SER A 207 -7.20 26.40 -30.01
N ALA A 208 -8.23 26.55 -29.18
CA ALA A 208 -9.00 27.80 -29.06
C ALA A 208 -8.98 28.25 -27.58
N ALA A 209 -8.60 29.50 -27.36
CA ALA A 209 -8.19 30.09 -26.08
C ALA A 209 -9.39 30.68 -25.27
N PRO A 210 -9.20 31.28 -24.07
CA PRO A 210 -9.95 30.89 -22.87
C PRO A 210 -10.97 31.95 -22.42
N GLN A 211 -12.01 31.51 -21.70
CA GLN A 211 -12.80 32.38 -20.84
C GLN A 211 -12.92 31.76 -19.45
N THR A 212 -12.25 32.37 -18.48
CA THR A 212 -12.60 32.29 -17.06
C THR A 212 -13.94 32.98 -16.80
N PRO A 213 -14.71 32.46 -15.84
CA PRO A 213 -14.99 33.30 -14.69
C PRO A 213 -14.61 32.62 -13.37
N SER A 214 -14.12 33.46 -12.47
CA SER A 214 -13.95 33.21 -11.04
C SER A 214 -15.12 32.48 -10.42
N GLY A 215 -14.79 31.45 -9.64
CA GLY A 215 -15.68 30.84 -8.67
C GLY A 215 -14.87 29.90 -7.80
N VAL A 216 -14.47 30.39 -6.62
CA VAL A 216 -13.99 29.50 -5.54
C VAL A 216 -15.11 28.50 -5.29
N GLN A 217 -14.90 27.22 -5.61
CA GLN A 217 -15.79 26.14 -5.20
C GLN A 217 -14.98 25.10 -4.44
N ALA A 218 -15.42 24.90 -3.20
CA ALA A 218 -15.04 23.81 -2.33
C ALA A 218 -15.14 22.47 -3.08
N LYS A 219 -14.19 21.59 -2.80
CA LYS A 219 -14.17 20.20 -3.26
C LYS A 219 -15.49 19.54 -2.83
N ALA A 220 -16.41 19.31 -3.77
CA ALA A 220 -17.68 18.66 -3.51
C ALA A 220 -17.43 17.20 -3.08
N GLU A 221 -18.11 16.76 -2.02
CA GLU A 221 -18.18 15.33 -1.67
C GLU A 221 -18.88 14.55 -2.80
N PRO A 222 -18.51 13.28 -3.04
CA PRO A 222 -19.17 12.46 -4.05
C PRO A 222 -20.65 12.28 -3.68
N SER A 223 -21.55 12.64 -4.61
CA SER A 223 -23.00 12.44 -4.45
C SER A 223 -23.33 10.95 -4.29
N LEU A 224 -24.20 10.63 -3.33
CA LEU A 224 -24.72 9.27 -3.10
C LEU A 224 -25.98 8.97 -3.94
N GLU A 225 -26.33 9.85 -4.87
CA GLU A 225 -27.46 9.63 -5.78
C GLU A 225 -27.12 8.60 -6.86
N VAL A 226 -28.00 7.61 -7.03
CA VAL A 226 -27.89 6.60 -8.10
C VAL A 226 -28.44 7.18 -9.40
N PRO A 227 -27.64 7.25 -10.49
CA PRO A 227 -28.12 7.69 -11.80
C PRO A 227 -29.26 6.81 -12.33
N ILE A 228 -30.23 7.41 -13.02
CA ILE A 228 -31.33 6.68 -13.66
C ILE A 228 -30.77 5.81 -14.80
N ALA A 229 -30.94 4.49 -14.70
CA ALA A 229 -30.53 3.53 -15.72
C ALA A 229 -31.39 3.67 -16.98
N ARG A 230 -30.76 3.95 -18.14
CA ARG A 230 -31.46 4.19 -19.41
C ARG A 230 -31.05 3.22 -20.50
N ASP A 231 -29.78 2.88 -20.54
CA ASP A 231 -29.20 2.01 -21.55
C ASP A 231 -27.93 1.34 -21.02
N GLY A 232 -27.40 0.42 -21.80
CA GLY A 232 -26.22 -0.34 -21.46
C GLY A 232 -25.99 -1.48 -22.42
N TRP A 233 -25.29 -2.50 -21.94
CA TRP A 233 -25.06 -3.71 -22.70
C TRP A 233 -25.17 -4.95 -21.82
N VAL A 234 -25.47 -6.07 -22.45
CA VAL A 234 -25.49 -7.35 -21.76
C VAL A 234 -24.08 -7.70 -21.30
N ARG A 235 -23.93 -8.06 -20.02
CA ARG A 235 -22.68 -8.58 -19.46
C ARG A 235 -23.02 -9.66 -18.46
N HIS A 236 -22.79 -10.90 -18.83
CA HIS A 236 -23.13 -12.08 -18.03
C HIS A 236 -21.99 -13.09 -18.01
N PRO A 237 -21.72 -13.78 -16.88
CA PRO A 237 -20.59 -14.72 -16.78
C PRO A 237 -20.62 -15.86 -17.81
N LYS A 238 -21.81 -16.28 -18.26
CA LYS A 238 -21.97 -17.35 -19.28
C LYS A 238 -21.86 -16.84 -20.73
N GLY A 239 -21.48 -15.58 -20.94
CA GLY A 239 -21.37 -14.95 -22.26
C GLY A 239 -22.72 -14.61 -22.93
N ARG A 240 -23.83 -14.98 -22.30
CA ARG A 240 -25.20 -14.71 -22.73
C ARG A 240 -26.13 -14.65 -21.52
N ALA A 241 -27.21 -13.89 -21.62
CA ALA A 241 -28.22 -13.75 -20.58
C ALA A 241 -29.63 -14.01 -21.15
N PRO A 242 -30.51 -14.68 -20.39
CA PRO A 242 -31.89 -14.91 -20.81
C PRO A 242 -32.69 -13.61 -20.78
N ILE A 243 -33.63 -13.51 -21.71
CA ILE A 243 -34.66 -12.48 -21.75
C ILE A 243 -35.94 -13.17 -21.30
N LYS A 244 -36.49 -12.76 -20.16
CA LYS A 244 -37.69 -13.38 -19.56
C LYS A 244 -38.97 -12.69 -19.99
N ILE A 245 -40.07 -13.43 -20.01
CA ILE A 245 -41.40 -12.87 -20.29
C ILE A 245 -41.90 -11.96 -19.17
N MET A 246 -41.44 -12.18 -17.93
CA MET A 246 -41.79 -11.42 -16.73
C MET A 246 -40.58 -11.25 -15.82
N GLY A 247 -40.58 -10.21 -14.98
CA GLY A 247 -39.54 -9.95 -13.98
C GLY A 247 -39.65 -10.87 -12.76
N ASN A 248 -39.41 -12.17 -12.96
CA ASN A 248 -39.37 -13.19 -11.91
C ASN A 248 -38.40 -14.31 -12.35
N PRO A 249 -37.53 -14.83 -11.45
CA PRO A 249 -36.64 -15.95 -11.75
C PRO A 249 -37.28 -17.15 -12.48
N ASP A 250 -38.51 -17.52 -12.10
CA ASP A 250 -39.21 -18.71 -12.62
C ASP A 250 -39.92 -18.48 -13.97
N ALA A 251 -39.90 -17.23 -14.47
CA ALA A 251 -40.58 -16.90 -15.71
C ALA A 251 -39.86 -17.54 -16.92
N LYS A 252 -40.64 -17.97 -17.92
CA LYS A 252 -40.13 -18.54 -19.17
C LYS A 252 -39.30 -17.52 -19.94
N ASP A 253 -38.29 -18.02 -20.64
CA ASP A 253 -37.43 -17.21 -21.49
C ASP A 253 -38.09 -17.01 -22.86
N VAL A 254 -38.12 -15.76 -23.33
CA VAL A 254 -38.57 -15.37 -24.68
C VAL A 254 -37.41 -15.31 -25.67
N GLY A 255 -36.18 -15.42 -25.18
CA GLY A 255 -34.94 -15.46 -25.96
C GLY A 255 -33.70 -15.31 -25.09
N GLU A 256 -32.54 -15.18 -25.72
CA GLU A 256 -31.27 -14.88 -25.06
C GLU A 256 -30.55 -13.77 -25.83
N ALA A 257 -29.74 -12.99 -25.12
CA ALA A 257 -28.86 -11.98 -25.69
C ALA A 257 -27.39 -12.28 -25.31
N ARG A 258 -26.47 -12.10 -26.25
CA ARG A 258 -25.02 -12.31 -26.02
C ARG A 258 -24.41 -11.09 -25.32
N ASN A 259 -23.30 -11.29 -24.61
CA ASN A 259 -22.52 -10.18 -24.06
C ASN A 259 -22.17 -9.15 -25.14
N GLY A 260 -22.22 -7.87 -24.77
CA GLY A 260 -22.01 -6.76 -25.69
C GLY A 260 -23.24 -6.38 -26.52
N ALA A 261 -24.34 -7.15 -26.48
CA ALA A 261 -25.59 -6.73 -27.11
C ALA A 261 -26.12 -5.45 -26.43
N ALA A 262 -26.42 -4.43 -27.22
CA ALA A 262 -26.99 -3.18 -26.73
C ALA A 262 -28.37 -3.41 -26.09
N VAL A 263 -28.57 -2.82 -24.92
CA VAL A 263 -29.80 -2.91 -24.13
C VAL A 263 -30.37 -1.52 -23.95
N GLN A 264 -31.64 -1.34 -24.30
CA GLN A 264 -32.41 -0.18 -23.89
C GLN A 264 -33.25 -0.53 -22.67
N ILE A 265 -33.08 0.21 -21.58
CA ILE A 265 -33.83 0.01 -20.33
C ILE A 265 -35.08 0.90 -20.40
N LEU A 266 -36.23 0.25 -20.56
CA LEU A 266 -37.52 0.92 -20.70
C LEU A 266 -38.14 1.23 -19.34
N GLU A 267 -37.86 0.38 -18.33
CA GLU A 267 -38.41 0.53 -17.00
C GLU A 267 -37.56 -0.23 -15.96
N VAL A 268 -37.43 0.34 -14.77
CA VAL A 268 -36.81 -0.30 -13.60
C VAL A 268 -37.90 -0.79 -12.65
N ARG A 269 -37.93 -2.09 -12.35
CA ARG A 269 -38.92 -2.72 -11.47
C ARG A 269 -38.26 -3.66 -10.48
N GLY A 270 -37.94 -3.16 -9.29
CA GLY A 270 -37.19 -3.92 -8.29
C GLY A 270 -35.88 -4.42 -8.90
N ASP A 271 -35.64 -5.73 -8.81
CA ASP A 271 -34.44 -6.39 -9.34
C ASP A 271 -34.48 -6.66 -10.86
N TRP A 272 -35.51 -6.18 -11.56
CA TRP A 272 -35.72 -6.48 -12.97
C TRP A 272 -35.80 -5.20 -13.81
N TYR A 273 -35.07 -5.21 -14.92
CA TYR A 273 -35.21 -4.22 -15.96
C TYR A 273 -36.15 -4.75 -17.04
N ARG A 274 -37.17 -3.96 -17.39
CA ARG A 274 -37.90 -4.17 -18.63
C ARG A 274 -37.05 -3.58 -19.75
N VAL A 275 -36.64 -4.41 -20.69
CA VAL A 275 -35.63 -4.06 -21.69
C VAL A 275 -36.10 -4.33 -23.11
N ALA A 276 -35.57 -3.55 -24.05
CA ALA A 276 -35.52 -3.91 -25.46
C ALA A 276 -34.08 -4.31 -25.82
N VAL A 277 -33.90 -5.54 -26.31
CA VAL A 277 -32.59 -6.11 -26.64
C VAL A 277 -32.75 -7.15 -27.75
N ALA A 278 -31.82 -7.14 -28.72
CA ALA A 278 -31.81 -8.10 -29.84
C ALA A 278 -33.17 -8.26 -30.56
N GLY A 279 -33.88 -7.14 -30.76
CA GLY A 279 -35.19 -7.09 -31.43
C GLY A 279 -36.37 -7.65 -30.63
N ARG A 280 -36.19 -7.92 -29.33
CA ARG A 280 -37.22 -8.43 -28.42
C ARG A 280 -37.44 -7.48 -27.26
N VAL A 281 -38.64 -7.49 -26.70
CA VAL A 281 -38.96 -6.81 -25.44
C VAL A 281 -39.27 -7.87 -24.39
N GLY A 282 -38.63 -7.74 -23.23
CA GLY A 282 -38.81 -8.66 -22.11
C GLY A 282 -38.15 -8.11 -20.85
N PHE A 283 -37.80 -9.00 -19.92
CA PHE A 283 -37.21 -8.66 -18.65
C PHE A 283 -35.83 -9.29 -18.50
N MET A 284 -34.86 -8.52 -18.06
CA MET A 284 -33.53 -8.98 -17.67
C MET A 284 -33.28 -8.60 -16.22
N HIS A 285 -32.67 -9.49 -15.45
CA HIS A 285 -32.27 -9.18 -14.09
C HIS A 285 -31.19 -8.10 -14.11
N TYR A 286 -31.23 -7.18 -13.15
CA TYR A 286 -30.33 -6.03 -13.12
C TYR A 286 -28.84 -6.40 -13.10
N THR A 287 -28.47 -7.55 -12.52
CA THR A 287 -27.08 -8.04 -12.54
C THR A 287 -26.59 -8.51 -13.92
N TRP A 288 -27.45 -8.62 -14.94
CA TRP A 288 -27.10 -9.09 -16.28
C TRP A 288 -26.82 -7.96 -17.28
N VAL A 289 -27.04 -6.71 -16.86
CA VAL A 289 -26.89 -5.53 -17.69
C VAL A 289 -25.87 -4.62 -17.03
N HIS A 290 -24.80 -4.28 -17.74
CA HIS A 290 -23.92 -3.20 -17.33
C HIS A 290 -24.55 -1.89 -17.82
N VAL A 291 -24.79 -0.95 -16.89
CA VAL A 291 -25.49 0.31 -17.15
C VAL A 291 -24.47 1.38 -17.54
N ALA A 292 -24.63 1.99 -18.70
CA ALA A 292 -23.64 2.93 -19.24
C ALA A 292 -23.48 4.21 -18.40
N GLN A 293 -24.44 4.51 -17.53
CA GLN A 293 -24.42 5.65 -16.62
C GLN A 293 -23.61 5.40 -15.33
N PHE A 294 -23.07 4.20 -15.12
CA PHE A 294 -22.26 3.88 -13.94
C PHE A 294 -20.77 4.13 -14.23
N GLU A 295 -20.04 4.63 -13.23
CA GLU A 295 -18.64 5.04 -13.31
C GLU A 295 -17.67 3.88 -13.07
N GLU A 296 -18.08 2.85 -12.31
CA GLU A 296 -17.28 1.65 -12.11
C GLU A 296 -17.37 0.72 -13.31
N ASP A 297 -16.24 0.40 -13.91
CA ASP A 297 -16.12 -0.70 -14.85
C ASP A 297 -14.85 -1.53 -14.58
N ALA A 298 -15.05 -2.76 -14.11
CA ALA A 298 -13.99 -3.75 -13.96
C ALA A 298 -13.45 -4.29 -15.30
N GLY A 299 -14.01 -3.89 -16.45
CA GLY A 299 -13.63 -4.39 -17.77
C GLY A 299 -13.84 -5.90 -17.88
N GLU A 300 -12.79 -6.69 -18.06
CA GLU A 300 -12.89 -8.16 -18.05
C GLU A 300 -12.67 -8.78 -16.66
N GLY A 301 -12.36 -7.96 -15.66
CA GLY A 301 -12.02 -8.40 -14.31
C GLY A 301 -13.21 -8.76 -13.41
N ARG A 302 -12.90 -9.18 -12.19
CA ARG A 302 -13.85 -9.54 -11.13
C ARG A 302 -13.48 -8.83 -9.84
N TYR A 303 -14.51 -8.32 -9.16
CA TYR A 303 -14.42 -7.95 -7.77
C TYR A 303 -14.61 -9.19 -6.90
N VAL A 304 -13.99 -9.18 -5.72
CA VAL A 304 -14.30 -10.11 -4.64
C VAL A 304 -15.06 -9.31 -3.59
N GLN A 305 -16.39 -9.42 -3.59
CA GLN A 305 -17.24 -8.73 -2.63
C GLN A 305 -17.27 -9.50 -1.32
N VAL A 306 -16.95 -8.83 -0.23
CA VAL A 306 -16.77 -9.41 1.11
C VAL A 306 -17.82 -8.92 2.10
N GLY A 307 -18.71 -8.01 1.68
CA GLY A 307 -19.82 -7.51 2.49
C GLY A 307 -20.76 -6.58 1.73
N SER A 308 -21.96 -6.40 2.28
CA SER A 308 -22.97 -5.45 1.81
C SER A 308 -23.57 -4.71 3.01
N PHE A 309 -23.68 -3.38 2.91
CA PHE A 309 -24.17 -2.54 3.99
C PHE A 309 -25.24 -1.60 3.45
N SER A 310 -26.28 -1.29 4.25
CA SER A 310 -27.31 -0.31 3.87
C SER A 310 -26.89 1.14 4.16
N SER A 311 -25.71 1.36 4.72
CA SER A 311 -25.19 2.65 5.19
C SER A 311 -23.69 2.83 4.88
N LEU A 312 -23.30 4.00 4.35
CA LEU A 312 -21.90 4.29 4.01
C LEU A 312 -21.01 4.27 5.26
N PRO A 313 -21.30 5.01 6.36
CA PRO A 313 -20.49 4.94 7.57
C PRO A 313 -20.22 3.53 8.11
N GLU A 314 -21.19 2.61 7.99
CA GLU A 314 -21.03 1.21 8.37
C GLU A 314 -20.11 0.47 7.41
N ALA A 315 -20.28 0.67 6.10
CA ALA A 315 -19.37 0.14 5.08
C ALA A 315 -17.94 0.65 5.28
N GLU A 316 -17.75 1.94 5.54
CA GLU A 316 -16.44 2.52 5.82
C GLU A 316 -15.85 2.00 7.12
N ALA A 317 -16.66 1.84 8.17
CA ALA A 317 -16.21 1.28 9.43
C ALA A 317 -15.78 -0.19 9.26
N PHE A 318 -16.49 -0.95 8.44
CA PHE A 318 -16.12 -2.31 8.07
C PHE A 318 -14.82 -2.35 7.26
N VAL A 319 -14.68 -1.48 6.25
CA VAL A 319 -13.43 -1.33 5.49
C VAL A 319 -12.27 -0.97 6.42
N ARG A 320 -12.45 -0.01 7.32
CA ARG A 320 -11.44 0.46 8.29
C ARG A 320 -11.00 -0.61 9.29
N LYS A 321 -11.89 -1.53 9.65
CA LYS A 321 -11.60 -2.62 10.60
C LYS A 321 -11.06 -3.87 9.92
N SER A 322 -11.16 -3.96 8.60
CA SER A 322 -10.78 -5.16 7.88
C SER A 322 -9.27 -5.33 7.87
N PRO A 323 -8.76 -6.55 8.12
CA PRO A 323 -7.33 -6.85 8.02
C PRO A 323 -6.84 -6.92 6.56
N VAL A 324 -7.75 -6.86 5.58
CA VAL A 324 -7.43 -6.86 4.14
C VAL A 324 -7.88 -5.55 3.49
N PRO A 325 -7.19 -5.07 2.43
CA PRO A 325 -7.58 -3.84 1.74
C PRO A 325 -8.93 -4.00 1.06
N LEU A 326 -9.90 -3.20 1.49
CA LEU A 326 -11.24 -3.19 0.94
C LEU A 326 -11.57 -1.84 0.30
N SER A 327 -12.52 -1.84 -0.63
CA SER A 327 -13.11 -0.66 -1.23
C SER A 327 -14.63 -0.75 -1.14
N ALA A 328 -15.28 0.37 -0.83
CA ALA A 328 -16.74 0.47 -0.78
C ALA A 328 -17.27 1.14 -2.05
N HIS A 329 -18.29 0.51 -2.65
CA HIS A 329 -18.94 0.93 -3.88
C HIS A 329 -20.42 1.18 -3.62
N LEU A 330 -20.96 2.29 -4.13
CA LEU A 330 -22.41 2.49 -4.16
C LEU A 330 -23.00 1.54 -5.21
N ALA A 331 -24.04 0.79 -4.87
CA ALA A 331 -24.74 -0.13 -5.77
C ALA A 331 -26.06 0.45 -6.27
N ALA A 332 -26.55 -0.06 -7.39
CA ALA A 332 -27.75 0.42 -8.10
C ALA A 332 -29.06 0.37 -7.27
N ASN A 333 -29.10 -0.47 -6.22
CA ASN A 333 -30.22 -0.56 -5.29
C ASN A 333 -30.09 0.38 -4.07
N GLY A 334 -29.06 1.23 -4.03
CA GLY A 334 -28.78 2.19 -2.96
C GLY A 334 -27.97 1.65 -1.78
N TRP A 335 -27.49 0.41 -1.85
CA TRP A 335 -26.63 -0.20 -0.82
C TRP A 335 -25.14 0.00 -1.13
N PHE A 336 -24.26 -0.33 -0.17
CA PHE A 336 -22.81 -0.24 -0.28
C PHE A 336 -22.18 -1.63 -0.33
N ALA A 337 -21.65 -1.99 -1.50
CA ALA A 337 -20.90 -3.23 -1.67
C ALA A 337 -19.44 -2.98 -1.26
N VAL A 338 -18.94 -3.79 -0.31
CA VAL A 338 -17.53 -3.76 0.07
C VAL A 338 -16.82 -4.92 -0.60
N THR A 339 -15.76 -4.60 -1.33
CA THR A 339 -14.97 -5.55 -2.11
C THR A 339 -13.52 -5.51 -1.69
N LEU A 340 -12.72 -6.52 -2.04
CA LEU A 340 -11.28 -6.34 -2.10
C LEU A 340 -10.96 -5.14 -2.99
N LYS A 341 -9.92 -4.39 -2.60
CA LYS A 341 -9.57 -3.13 -3.27
C LYS A 341 -9.34 -3.29 -4.77
N ASP A 342 -8.68 -4.38 -5.16
CA ASP A 342 -8.29 -4.63 -6.53
C ASP A 342 -9.34 -5.46 -7.29
N VAL A 343 -9.29 -5.31 -8.61
CA VAL A 343 -10.03 -6.14 -9.56
C VAL A 343 -9.08 -7.19 -10.12
N TYR A 344 -9.53 -8.44 -10.15
CA TYR A 344 -8.71 -9.59 -10.51
C TYR A 344 -9.19 -10.27 -11.79
N ALA A 345 -8.34 -11.06 -12.44
CA ALA A 345 -8.81 -12.02 -13.42
C ALA A 345 -9.72 -13.06 -12.72
N GLU A 346 -10.61 -13.72 -13.47
CA GLU A 346 -11.66 -14.56 -12.86
C GLU A 346 -11.11 -15.69 -11.98
N GLN A 347 -10.03 -16.35 -12.41
CA GLN A 347 -9.43 -17.44 -11.63
C GLN A 347 -8.71 -16.89 -10.39
N ASP A 348 -7.91 -15.84 -10.57
CA ASP A 348 -7.20 -15.17 -9.48
C ASP A 348 -8.17 -14.66 -8.40
N ALA A 349 -9.33 -14.14 -8.81
CA ALA A 349 -10.38 -13.71 -7.88
C ALA A 349 -10.89 -14.86 -7.01
N LYS A 350 -11.09 -16.05 -7.58
CA LYS A 350 -11.54 -17.26 -6.86
C LYS A 350 -10.47 -17.78 -5.92
N ASP A 351 -9.21 -17.76 -6.37
CA ASP A 351 -8.09 -18.27 -5.61
C ASP A 351 -7.80 -17.36 -4.40
N VAL A 352 -7.79 -16.03 -4.62
CA VAL A 352 -7.62 -15.02 -3.56
C VAL A 352 -8.79 -15.07 -2.57
N SER A 353 -10.04 -15.15 -3.06
CA SER A 353 -11.22 -15.28 -2.21
C SER A 353 -11.12 -16.51 -1.31
N THR A 354 -10.84 -17.68 -1.88
CA THR A 354 -10.72 -18.95 -1.14
C THR A 354 -9.60 -18.92 -0.10
N ALA A 355 -8.44 -18.34 -0.46
CA ALA A 355 -7.32 -18.22 0.45
C ALA A 355 -7.67 -17.33 1.65
N LEU A 356 -8.23 -16.16 1.41
CA LEU A 356 -8.58 -15.21 2.47
C LEU A 356 -9.69 -15.76 3.39
N GLU A 357 -10.65 -16.50 2.85
CA GLU A 357 -11.68 -17.20 3.63
C GLU A 357 -11.09 -18.31 4.51
N GLY A 358 -10.16 -19.11 3.96
CA GLY A 358 -9.47 -20.18 4.68
C GLY A 358 -8.67 -19.67 5.88
N HIS A 359 -8.19 -18.43 5.79
CA HIS A 359 -7.47 -17.74 6.86
C HIS A 359 -8.37 -16.85 7.74
N GLY A 360 -9.69 -16.81 7.50
CA GLY A 360 -10.63 -16.02 8.28
C GLY A 360 -10.44 -14.50 8.16
N LEU A 361 -9.79 -14.05 7.08
CA LEU A 361 -9.50 -12.64 6.83
C LEU A 361 -10.65 -11.92 6.12
N ILE A 362 -11.49 -12.68 5.42
CA ILE A 362 -12.76 -12.22 4.85
C ILE A 362 -13.86 -13.24 5.19
N ALA A 363 -15.11 -12.81 5.07
CA ALA A 363 -16.26 -13.67 5.36
C ALA A 363 -16.35 -14.84 4.37
N LYS A 364 -16.78 -16.02 4.84
CA LYS A 364 -16.89 -17.26 4.04
C LYS A 364 -17.99 -17.26 2.98
N ASP A 365 -18.82 -16.23 2.98
CA ASP A 365 -19.86 -15.96 1.99
C ASP A 365 -19.43 -14.85 1.02
N SER A 366 -18.11 -14.59 0.90
CA SER A 366 -17.59 -13.66 -0.08
C SER A 366 -17.90 -14.15 -1.51
N MET A 367 -18.18 -13.21 -2.41
CA MET A 367 -18.62 -13.53 -3.77
C MET A 367 -17.71 -12.90 -4.83
N VAL A 368 -17.31 -13.71 -5.79
CA VAL A 368 -16.65 -13.22 -7.01
C VAL A 368 -17.72 -12.71 -7.97
N THR A 369 -17.64 -11.43 -8.34
CA THR A 369 -18.67 -10.77 -9.16
C THR A 369 -18.05 -9.87 -10.23
N ILE A 370 -18.77 -9.69 -11.33
CA ILE A 370 -18.41 -8.76 -12.42
C ILE A 370 -18.70 -7.29 -12.09
N GLY A 371 -19.43 -7.02 -11.00
CA GLY A 371 -19.67 -5.66 -10.52
C GLY A 371 -20.64 -4.83 -11.37
N ASN A 372 -21.48 -5.44 -12.22
CA ASN A 372 -22.44 -4.72 -13.08
C ASN A 372 -23.38 -3.76 -12.34
N THR A 373 -23.57 -3.97 -11.04
CA THR A 373 -24.46 -3.20 -10.19
C THR A 373 -23.74 -2.08 -9.44
N TYR A 374 -22.41 -1.96 -9.56
CA TYR A 374 -21.62 -0.93 -8.89
C TYR A 374 -21.67 0.35 -9.71
N VAL A 375 -22.06 1.43 -9.04
CA VAL A 375 -22.29 2.75 -9.62
C VAL A 375 -21.01 3.57 -9.61
N ARG A 376 -20.34 3.63 -8.46
CA ARG A 376 -19.11 4.41 -8.23
C ARG A 376 -18.43 3.91 -6.96
N LYS A 377 -17.10 3.93 -6.89
CA LYS A 377 -16.39 3.84 -5.61
C LYS A 377 -16.68 5.07 -4.76
N VAL A 378 -17.14 4.85 -3.52
CA VAL A 378 -17.58 5.93 -2.61
C VAL A 378 -16.73 6.05 -1.36
N CYS A 379 -16.03 4.99 -0.96
CA CYS A 379 -15.04 5.13 0.10
C CYS A 379 -13.86 4.18 -0.03
N CYS A 380 -12.79 4.72 0.57
CA CYS A 380 -11.75 4.02 1.29
C CYS A 380 -10.74 3.39 0.34
N GLU A 381 -9.48 3.82 0.52
CA GLU A 381 -8.32 3.31 -0.20
C GLU A 381 -7.29 2.72 0.75
#